data_AF-A0AAV4C2D1-F1
#
_entry.id   AF-A0AAV4C2D1-F1
#
_cell.length_a   1.000
_cell.length_b   1.000
_cell.length_c   1.000
_cell.angle_alpha   90.00
_cell.angle_beta   90.00
_cell.angle_gamma   90.00
#
_symmetry.space_group_name_H-M   'P 1'
#
loop_
_entity.id
_entity.type
_entity.pdbx_description
1 polymer ?
#
loop_
_entity_poly.entity_id
_entity_poly.type
_entity_poly.pdbx_seq_one_letter_code
_entity_poly.pdbx_strand_id
1 'polypeptide(L)'
;MGYRPISSRLTSIQIKASPFNITIVQAYAPTIDHDVKELEEFYVQIQRAFGEVPKKNIIVVKGEDAYKGKVSDILAAIKDRDLWRDMIANAYKQGT
;
A
#
# COMPACT_ATOMS: atom_id res chain seq x y z
N MET A 1 -4.71 10.05 -19.11
CA MET A 1 -4.54 8.90 -18.18
C MET A 1 -3.05 8.69 -17.99
N GLY A 2 -2.59 8.44 -16.76
CA GLY A 2 -1.19 8.07 -16.48
C GLY A 2 -1.13 6.67 -15.89
N TYR A 3 -0.22 5.84 -16.37
CA TYR A 3 0.06 4.51 -15.83
C TYR A 3 1.53 4.46 -15.43
N ARG A 4 1.81 3.98 -14.22
CA ARG A 4 3.17 3.82 -13.71
C ARG A 4 3.33 2.46 -13.03
N PRO A 5 4.04 1.51 -13.66
CA PRO A 5 4.50 0.31 -12.97
C PRO A 5 5.61 0.70 -12.00
N ILE A 6 5.48 0.30 -10.73
CA ILE A 6 6.46 0.59 -9.67
C ILE A 6 7.30 -0.66 -9.39
N SER A 7 6.67 -1.83 -9.37
CA SER A 7 7.33 -3.14 -9.31
C SER A 7 6.41 -4.22 -9.88
N SER A 8 6.86 -5.48 -9.87
CA SER A 8 6.04 -6.64 -10.26
C SER A 8 4.76 -6.78 -9.42
N ARG A 9 4.72 -6.16 -8.24
CA ARG A 9 3.62 -6.25 -7.28
C ARG A 9 2.97 -4.90 -6.96
N LEU A 10 3.42 -3.81 -7.57
CA LEU A 10 2.91 -2.47 -7.27
C LEU A 10 2.78 -1.64 -8.55
N THR A 11 1.59 -1.09 -8.76
CA THR A 11 1.35 -0.19 -9.88
C THR A 11 0.43 0.95 -9.46
N SER A 12 0.57 2.10 -10.11
CA SER A 12 -0.36 3.21 -9.94
C SER A 12 -0.97 3.68 -11.26
N ILE A 13 -2.22 4.13 -11.17
CA ILE A 13 -2.98 4.70 -12.28
C ILE A 13 -3.51 6.06 -11.85
N GLN A 14 -3.28 7.08 -12.66
CA GLN A 14 -3.88 8.40 -12.48
C GLN A 14 -4.97 8.63 -13.52
N ILE A 15 -6.18 8.82 -13.01
CA ILE A 15 -7.37 9.14 -13.78
C ILE A 15 -7.68 10.61 -13.56
N LYS A 16 -7.80 11.36 -14.66
CA LYS A 16 -8.28 12.75 -14.60
C LYS A 16 -9.79 12.71 -14.44
N ALA A 17 -10.29 13.25 -13.34
CA ALA A 17 -11.72 13.31 -13.03
C ALA A 17 -12.05 14.70 -12.47
N SER A 18 -13.35 15.01 -12.38
CA SER A 18 -13.86 16.24 -11.80
C SER A 18 -14.64 15.89 -10.53
N PRO A 19 -14.46 16.61 -9.41
CA PRO A 19 -13.70 17.86 -9.26
C PRO A 19 -12.20 17.70 -8.98
N PHE A 20 -11.71 16.47 -8.84
CA PHE A 20 -10.29 16.18 -8.59
C PHE A 20 -9.85 14.89 -9.29
N ASN A 21 -8.54 14.74 -9.47
CA ASN A 21 -7.95 13.53 -10.02
C ASN A 21 -8.05 12.36 -9.03
N ILE A 22 -8.13 11.14 -9.55
CA ILE A 22 -8.14 9.91 -8.76
C ILE A 22 -6.81 9.20 -9.04
N THR A 23 -6.12 8.79 -7.98
CA THR A 23 -4.93 7.94 -8.09
C THR A 23 -5.23 6.59 -7.46
N ILE A 24 -5.26 5.54 -8.27
CA ILE A 24 -5.43 4.18 -7.79
C ILE A 24 -4.04 3.58 -7.61
N VAL A 25 -3.77 3.01 -6.44
CA VAL A 25 -2.53 2.27 -6.17
C VAL A 25 -2.92 0.82 -5.94
N GLN A 26 -2.59 -0.04 -6.90
CA GLN A 26 -2.83 -1.47 -6.81
C GLN A 26 -1.56 -2.14 -6.28
N ALA A 27 -1.69 -2.85 -5.17
CA ALA A 27 -0.57 -3.52 -4.51
C ALA A 27 -0.93 -4.99 -4.28
N TYR A 28 -0.09 -5.91 -4.75
CA TYR A 28 -0.24 -7.34 -4.49
C TYR A 28 0.68 -7.71 -3.32
N ALA A 29 0.11 -7.85 -2.12
CA ALA A 29 0.88 -8.12 -0.92
C ALA A 29 1.60 -9.48 -1.03
N PRO A 30 2.90 -9.55 -0.69
CA PRO A 30 3.56 -10.82 -0.46
C PRO A 30 2.81 -11.66 0.57
N THR A 31 2.68 -12.97 0.34
CA THR A 31 2.22 -13.91 1.36
C THR A 31 3.23 -14.00 2.50
N ILE A 32 2.77 -14.46 3.67
CA ILE A 32 3.50 -14.52 4.95
C ILE A 32 4.79 -15.37 4.84
N ASP A 33 4.82 -16.29 3.87
CA ASP A 33 5.94 -17.21 3.58
C ASP A 33 7.09 -16.55 2.79
N HIS A 34 6.94 -15.29 2.37
CA HIS A 34 8.02 -14.54 1.73
C HIS A 34 9.08 -14.07 2.73
N ASP A 35 10.31 -13.90 2.25
CA ASP A 35 11.43 -13.37 3.04
C ASP A 35 11.03 -12.02 3.68
N VAL A 36 11.32 -11.87 4.98
CA VAL A 36 11.10 -10.63 5.74
C VAL A 36 11.67 -9.43 5.00
N LYS A 37 12.83 -9.60 4.35
CA LYS A 37 13.46 -8.53 3.56
C LYS A 37 12.60 -8.11 2.35
N GLU A 38 12.01 -9.07 1.63
CA GLU A 38 11.10 -8.77 0.51
C GLU A 38 9.84 -8.04 1.02
N LEU A 39 9.35 -8.43 2.20
CA LEU A 39 8.22 -7.78 2.84
C LEU A 39 8.55 -6.33 3.21
N GLU A 40 9.69 -6.09 3.86
CA GLU A 40 10.16 -4.74 4.19
C GLU A 40 10.31 -3.86 2.94
N GLU A 41 10.97 -4.37 1.90
CA GLU A 41 11.14 -3.65 0.64
C GLU A 41 9.81 -3.33 -0.03
N PHE A 42 8.84 -4.26 0.01
CA PHE A 42 7.50 -4.04 -0.51
C PHE A 42 6.78 -2.90 0.20
N TYR A 43 6.82 -2.85 1.54
CA TYR A 43 6.17 -1.77 2.28
C TYR A 43 6.88 -0.41 2.12
N VAL A 44 8.21 -0.40 1.97
CA VAL A 44 8.95 0.83 1.62
C VAL A 44 8.52 1.35 0.25
N GLN A 45 8.31 0.47 -0.73
CA GLN A 45 7.81 0.87 -2.06
C GLN A 45 6.40 1.44 -1.98
N ILE A 46 5.51 0.84 -1.18
CA ILE A 46 4.17 1.39 -0.90
C ILE A 46 4.29 2.79 -0.30
N GLN A 47 5.11 2.98 0.74
CA GLN A 47 5.26 4.30 1.37
C GLN A 47 5.72 5.37 0.38
N ARG A 48 6.70 5.06 -0.48
CA ARG A 48 7.17 5.97 -1.53
C ARG A 48 6.07 6.30 -2.54
N ALA A 49 5.36 5.27 -3.03
CA ALA A 49 4.28 5.44 -3.99
C ALA A 49 3.19 6.38 -3.47
N PHE A 50 2.82 6.26 -2.20
CA PHE A 50 1.82 7.12 -1.56
C PHE A 50 2.35 8.53 -1.30
N GLY A 51 3.62 8.68 -0.92
CA GLY A 51 4.25 9.99 -0.72
C GLY A 51 4.31 10.85 -1.99
N GLU A 52 4.34 10.21 -3.16
CA GLU A 52 4.32 10.87 -4.46
C GLU A 52 2.90 11.23 -4.94
N VAL A 53 1.84 10.68 -4.34
CA VAL A 53 0.47 11.03 -4.71
C VAL A 53 0.12 12.42 -4.19
N PRO A 54 -0.34 13.36 -5.06
CA PRO A 54 -0.80 14.66 -4.60
C PRO A 54 -1.92 14.53 -3.55
N LYS A 55 -1.82 15.29 -2.44
CA LYS A 55 -2.75 15.23 -1.29
C LYS A 55 -4.23 15.42 -1.64
N LYS A 56 -4.53 16.05 -2.79
CA LYS A 56 -5.90 16.31 -3.26
C LYS A 56 -6.50 15.16 -4.07
N ASN A 57 -5.74 14.11 -4.36
CA ASN A 57 -6.24 12.95 -5.10
C ASN A 57 -6.87 11.94 -4.14
N ILE A 58 -7.91 11.24 -4.61
CA ILE A 58 -8.45 10.07 -3.90
C ILE A 58 -7.52 8.88 -4.14
N ILE A 59 -7.13 8.19 -3.05
CA ILE A 59 -6.31 6.98 -3.08
C ILE A 59 -7.17 5.76 -2.81
N VAL A 60 -7.16 4.81 -3.75
CA VAL A 60 -7.81 3.50 -3.61
C VAL A 60 -6.72 2.44 -3.61
N VAL A 61 -6.71 1.61 -2.57
CA VAL A 61 -5.79 0.49 -2.40
C VAL A 61 -6.59 -0.79 -2.59
N LYS A 62 -6.21 -1.60 -3.56
CA LYS A 62 -6.72 -2.97 -3.68
C LYS A 62 -5.53 -3.89 -3.48
N GLY A 63 -5.59 -4.67 -2.41
CA GLY A 63 -4.75 -5.83 -2.16
C GLY A 63 -5.59 -7.09 -2.20
N GLU A 64 -4.96 -8.20 -2.52
CA GLU A 64 -5.58 -9.53 -2.40
C GLU A 64 -5.20 -10.12 -1.03
N ASP A 65 -6.25 -10.45 -0.28
CA ASP A 65 -6.42 -11.20 0.98
C ASP A 65 -5.52 -11.05 2.22
N ALA A 66 -4.32 -10.46 2.19
CA ALA A 66 -3.46 -10.50 3.39
C ALA A 66 -3.75 -9.44 4.47
N TYR A 67 -4.41 -8.31 4.15
CA TYR A 67 -4.67 -7.23 5.11
C TYR A 67 -6.12 -6.70 4.99
N LYS A 68 -6.90 -6.86 6.06
CA LYS A 68 -8.32 -6.46 6.16
C LYS A 68 -8.54 -5.14 6.93
N GLY A 69 -7.58 -4.21 6.93
CA GLY A 69 -7.70 -2.92 7.62
C GLY A 69 -8.19 -1.78 6.73
N LYS A 70 -8.63 -0.67 7.34
CA LYS A 70 -9.08 0.51 6.60
C LYS A 70 -7.88 1.21 5.96
N VAL A 71 -8.10 1.92 4.85
CA VAL A 71 -7.06 2.74 4.19
C VAL A 71 -6.47 3.76 5.18
N SER A 72 -7.26 4.29 6.12
CA SER A 72 -6.79 5.15 7.21
C SER A 72 -5.72 4.49 8.07
N ASP A 73 -5.85 3.19 8.31
CA ASP A 73 -5.00 2.42 9.21
C ASP A 73 -3.67 2.11 8.51
N ILE A 74 -3.73 1.78 7.21
CA ILE A 74 -2.55 1.70 6.34
C ILE A 74 -1.83 3.05 6.30
N LEU A 75 -2.56 4.15 6.10
CA LEU A 75 -1.98 5.49 6.05
C LEU A 75 -1.40 5.94 7.40
N ALA A 76 -1.98 5.50 8.52
CA ALA A 76 -1.45 5.75 9.85
C ALA A 76 -0.15 4.96 10.07
N ALA A 77 -0.14 3.67 9.74
CA ALA A 77 1.06 2.83 9.81
C ALA A 77 2.18 3.30 8.87
N ILE A 78 1.85 3.79 7.67
CA ILE A 78 2.85 4.37 6.76
C ILE A 78 3.51 5.63 7.38
N LYS A 79 2.83 6.32 8.30
CA LYS A 79 3.35 7.52 8.97
C LYS A 79 4.06 7.22 10.29
N ASP A 80 3.87 6.03 10.84
CA ASP A 80 4.37 5.62 12.15
C ASP A 80 4.99 4.22 12.07
N ARG A 81 6.32 4.19 12.22
CA ARG A 81 7.12 2.97 12.06
C ARG A 81 6.81 1.92 13.13
N ASP A 82 6.40 2.33 14.33
CA ASP A 82 6.11 1.39 15.42
C ASP A 82 4.71 0.78 15.24
N LEU A 83 3.71 1.59 14.84
CA LEU A 83 2.41 1.08 14.41
C LEU A 83 2.52 0.13 13.21
N TRP A 84 3.45 0.40 12.29
CA TRP A 84 3.75 -0.49 11.18
C TRP A 84 4.29 -1.84 11.67
N ARG A 85 5.25 -1.85 12.61
CA ARG A 85 5.76 -3.09 13.20
C ARG A 85 4.67 -3.91 13.89
N ASP A 86 3.79 -3.25 14.63
CA ASP A 86 2.68 -3.90 15.31
C ASP A 86 1.64 -4.46 14.33
N MET A 87 1.36 -3.75 13.24
CA MET A 87 0.46 -4.23 12.18
C MET A 87 1.02 -5.46 11.46
N ILE A 88 2.31 -5.46 11.14
CA ILE A 88 2.97 -6.63 10.57
C ILE A 88 2.93 -7.79 11.56
N ALA A 89 3.35 -7.59 12.82
CA ALA A 89 3.34 -8.62 13.85
C ALA A 89 1.94 -9.22 14.08
N ASN A 90 0.88 -8.42 14.00
CA ASN A 90 -0.50 -8.90 14.12
C ASN A 90 -0.98 -9.65 12.87
N ALA A 91 -0.58 -9.24 11.67
CA ALA A 91 -0.87 -9.98 10.45
C ALA A 91 -0.24 -11.38 10.46
N TYR A 92 1.01 -11.50 10.96
CA TYR A 92 1.69 -12.79 11.16
C TYR A 92 0.98 -13.69 12.19
N LYS A 93 0.33 -13.12 13.22
CA LYS A 93 -0.40 -13.88 14.26
C LYS A 93 -1.78 -14.39 13.84
N GLN A 94 -2.39 -13.81 12.80
CA GLN A 94 -3.73 -14.22 12.34
C GLN A 94 -3.69 -15.31 11.25
N GLY A 95 -2.49 -15.75 10.85
CA GLY A 95 -2.27 -16.81 9.85
C GLY A 95 -2.02 -18.21 10.42
N THR A 96 -2.23 -18.44 11.73
CA THR A 96 -2.15 -19.77 12.38
C THR A 96 -3.51 -20.28 12.82
#